data_AF-A0A960LGJ8-F1
#
_entry.id   AF-A0A960LGJ8-F1
#
_cell.length_a   1.000
_cell.length_b   1.000
_cell.length_c   1.000
_cell.angle_alpha   90.00
_cell.angle_beta   90.00
_cell.angle_gamma   90.00
#
_symmetry.space_group_name_H-M   'P 1'
#
loop_
_entity.id
_entity.type
_entity.pdbx_description
1 polymer ?
#
loop_
_entity_poly.entity_id
_entity_poly.type
_entity_poly.pdbx_seq_one_letter_code
_entity_poly.pdbx_strand_id
1 'polypeptide(L)'
;MSDARTVHVVAPNRAGAHPSLESALAAAKDGDLIQVQPGKYSGSLRITKDVEIVGIGSHEDVELTTDRDSLIHSTARNLILTNLTLKGKVRTQPVIHIASGNLDIKYSSVEGGKYSIASDIGTRISVTSCYVADSERGAVCAKNALDVRMDNSLIERSGGSGLIAEGCQEVRVTHCTINDTTPHAIECSGQGLFEVVDTEFTSISHAQILDNFKPVKFDNDERAWYTRKQDSEAGA
;
A
#
# COMPACT_ATOMS: atom_id res chain seq x y z
N MET A 1 -30.35 -13.89 -1.01
CA MET A 1 -30.43 -12.99 -2.19
C MET A 1 -29.13 -12.21 -2.17
N SER A 2 -28.23 -12.41 -3.15
CA SER A 2 -27.06 -11.54 -3.25
C SER A 2 -27.57 -10.17 -3.67
N ASP A 3 -27.46 -9.16 -2.80
CA ASP A 3 -27.75 -7.79 -3.20
C ASP A 3 -26.87 -7.49 -4.43
N ALA A 4 -27.50 -7.06 -5.52
CA ALA A 4 -26.77 -6.70 -6.72
C ALA A 4 -25.84 -5.54 -6.38
N ARG A 5 -24.57 -5.68 -6.75
CA ARG A 5 -23.53 -4.66 -6.56
C ARG A 5 -24.02 -3.31 -7.09
N THR A 6 -24.10 -2.30 -6.21
CA THR A 6 -24.47 -0.94 -6.61
C THR A 6 -23.23 -0.17 -7.06
N VAL A 7 -23.39 0.69 -8.07
CA VAL A 7 -22.34 1.57 -8.57
C VAL A 7 -22.63 3.01 -8.17
N HIS A 8 -21.74 3.59 -7.38
CA HIS A 8 -21.77 5.00 -6.99
C HIS A 8 -20.79 5.79 -7.84
N VAL A 9 -21.28 6.73 -8.63
CA VAL A 9 -20.42 7.62 -9.43
C VAL A 9 -20.09 8.86 -8.60
N VAL A 10 -18.81 9.18 -8.46
CA VAL A 10 -18.31 10.42 -7.84
C VAL A 10 -17.86 11.38 -8.93
N ALA A 11 -18.50 12.55 -8.98
CA ALA A 11 -18.18 13.64 -9.90
C ALA A 11 -18.78 14.95 -9.36
N PRO A 12 -17.96 15.94 -8.92
CA PRO A 12 -18.44 17.15 -8.23
C PRO A 12 -19.47 17.97 -9.02
N ASN A 13 -19.38 17.97 -10.35
CA ASN A 13 -20.17 18.84 -11.23
C ASN A 13 -21.13 18.05 -12.15
N ARG A 14 -21.45 16.79 -11.82
CA ARG A 14 -22.35 15.95 -12.63
C ARG A 14 -23.67 15.69 -11.90
N ALA A 15 -24.79 16.08 -12.52
CA ALA A 15 -26.11 15.79 -11.97
C ALA A 15 -26.33 14.27 -11.81
N GLY A 16 -26.86 13.86 -10.66
CA GLY A 16 -27.10 12.46 -10.32
C GLY A 16 -25.86 11.68 -9.84
N ALA A 17 -24.68 12.33 -9.78
CA ALA A 17 -23.49 11.76 -9.16
C ALA A 17 -23.33 12.25 -7.71
N HIS A 18 -22.55 11.51 -6.93
CA HIS A 18 -22.08 11.97 -5.63
C HIS A 18 -21.07 13.11 -5.83
N PRO A 19 -21.22 14.24 -5.11
CA PRO A 19 -20.30 15.37 -5.26
C PRO A 19 -18.94 15.11 -4.62
N SER A 20 -18.83 14.10 -3.76
CA SER A 20 -17.59 13.72 -3.06
C SER A 20 -17.53 12.23 -2.77
N LEU A 21 -16.33 11.75 -2.44
CA LEU A 21 -16.09 10.38 -2.00
C LEU A 21 -16.80 10.08 -0.67
N GLU A 22 -16.85 11.03 0.26
CA GLU A 22 -17.57 10.88 1.52
C GLU A 22 -19.07 10.66 1.29
N SER A 23 -19.68 11.38 0.34
CA SER A 23 -21.09 11.18 0.00
C SER A 23 -21.33 9.80 -0.60
N ALA A 24 -20.45 9.31 -1.48
CA ALA A 24 -20.55 7.97 -2.03
C ALA A 24 -20.34 6.89 -0.96
N LEU A 25 -19.32 7.03 -0.11
CA LEU A 25 -19.04 6.12 0.99
C LEU A 25 -20.19 6.07 2.00
N ALA A 26 -20.86 7.19 2.26
CA ALA A 26 -22.04 7.23 3.12
C ALA A 26 -23.20 6.39 2.53
N ALA A 27 -23.42 6.48 1.22
CA ALA A 27 -24.49 5.77 0.51
C ALA A 27 -24.17 4.29 0.24
N ALA A 28 -22.89 3.94 0.09
CA ALA A 28 -22.43 2.60 -0.21
C ALA A 28 -22.76 1.58 0.90
N LYS A 29 -22.87 0.32 0.51
CA LYS A 29 -22.91 -0.87 1.35
C LYS A 29 -21.69 -1.75 1.07
N ASP A 30 -21.50 -2.77 1.91
CA ASP A 30 -20.50 -3.80 1.63
C ASP A 30 -20.75 -4.45 0.26
N GLY A 31 -19.68 -4.56 -0.54
CA GLY A 31 -19.67 -5.09 -1.90
C GLY A 31 -19.80 -4.04 -3.01
N ASP A 32 -20.13 -2.79 -2.69
CA ASP A 32 -20.40 -1.77 -3.70
C ASP A 32 -19.13 -1.28 -4.44
N LEU A 33 -19.36 -0.70 -5.61
CA LEU A 33 -18.33 -0.05 -6.44
C LEU A 33 -18.48 1.47 -6.35
N ILE A 34 -17.37 2.17 -6.13
CA ILE A 34 -17.29 3.62 -6.22
C ILE A 34 -16.42 3.99 -7.41
N GLN A 35 -17.03 4.58 -8.45
CA GLN A 35 -16.33 5.07 -9.63
C GLN A 35 -16.02 6.55 -9.49
N VAL A 36 -14.74 6.90 -9.44
CA VAL A 36 -14.27 8.27 -9.30
C VAL A 36 -13.92 8.82 -10.67
N GLN A 37 -14.68 9.82 -11.12
CA GLN A 37 -14.40 10.50 -12.39
C GLN A 37 -13.15 11.39 -12.26
N PRO A 38 -12.51 11.73 -13.40
CA PRO A 38 -11.44 12.73 -13.43
C PRO A 38 -11.76 13.98 -12.61
N GLY A 39 -10.82 14.35 -11.74
CA GLY A 39 -11.00 15.46 -10.81
C GLY A 39 -10.01 15.43 -9.65
N LYS A 40 -10.07 16.50 -8.87
CA LYS A 40 -9.31 16.64 -7.62
C LYS A 40 -10.26 16.56 -6.44
N TYR A 41 -9.93 15.69 -5.50
CA TYR A 41 -10.73 15.38 -4.33
C TYR A 41 -9.88 15.63 -3.09
N SER A 42 -10.31 16.52 -2.22
CA SER A 42 -9.61 16.81 -0.97
C SER A 42 -10.43 16.37 0.22
N GLY A 43 -9.80 15.65 1.14
CA GLY A 43 -10.48 15.13 2.31
C GLY A 43 -9.76 13.92 2.89
N SER A 44 -10.16 13.53 4.09
CA SER A 44 -9.71 12.29 4.73
C SER A 44 -10.88 11.33 4.80
N LEU A 45 -10.68 10.11 4.34
CA LEU A 45 -11.72 9.11 4.18
C LEU A 45 -11.61 8.06 5.28
N ARG A 46 -12.68 7.88 6.05
CA ARG A 46 -12.84 6.75 6.97
C ARG A 46 -13.65 5.67 6.28
N ILE A 47 -13.02 4.53 6.00
CA ILE A 47 -13.64 3.44 5.26
C ILE A 47 -13.84 2.25 6.19
N THR A 48 -15.09 1.97 6.52
CA THR A 48 -15.47 0.86 7.40
C THR A 48 -16.23 -0.24 6.65
N LYS A 49 -16.50 -0.02 5.37
CA LYS A 49 -17.32 -0.88 4.50
C LYS A 49 -16.43 -1.55 3.48
N ASP A 50 -16.77 -2.77 3.09
CA ASP A 50 -16.07 -3.48 2.04
C ASP A 50 -16.43 -2.86 0.70
N VAL A 51 -15.52 -2.11 0.09
CA VAL A 51 -15.79 -1.39 -1.16
C VAL A 51 -14.60 -1.49 -2.11
N GLU A 52 -14.90 -1.38 -3.39
CA GLU A 52 -13.90 -1.09 -4.43
C GLU A 52 -14.02 0.37 -4.84
N ILE A 53 -12.89 1.08 -4.86
CA ILE A 53 -12.80 2.45 -5.35
C ILE A 53 -11.91 2.44 -6.59
N VAL A 54 -12.49 2.83 -7.72
CA VAL A 54 -11.81 2.83 -9.02
C VAL A 54 -11.81 4.22 -9.63
N GLY A 55 -10.63 4.72 -10.01
CA GLY A 55 -10.52 5.91 -10.85
C GLY A 55 -10.83 5.60 -12.30
N ILE A 56 -11.53 6.51 -12.98
CA ILE A 56 -11.87 6.40 -14.40
C ILE A 56 -10.92 7.27 -15.22
N GLY A 57 -10.37 6.71 -16.30
CA GLY A 57 -9.37 7.39 -17.14
C GLY A 57 -7.94 7.03 -16.75
N SER A 58 -7.01 7.99 -16.87
CA SER A 58 -5.67 7.83 -16.31
C SER A 58 -5.71 8.03 -14.78
N HIS A 59 -4.89 7.30 -14.01
CA HIS A 59 -4.81 7.53 -12.57
C HIS A 59 -4.36 8.96 -12.23
N GLU A 60 -3.56 9.60 -13.09
CA GLU A 60 -3.10 10.99 -12.93
C GLU A 60 -4.25 12.00 -12.97
N ASP A 61 -5.36 11.64 -13.62
CA ASP A 61 -6.55 12.47 -13.72
C ASP A 61 -7.46 12.36 -12.49
N VAL A 62 -7.20 11.39 -11.60
CA VAL A 62 -8.00 11.12 -10.39
C VAL A 62 -7.13 11.31 -9.16
N GLU A 63 -7.02 12.56 -8.71
CA GLU A 63 -6.13 12.96 -7.62
C GLU A 63 -6.91 13.14 -6.31
N LEU A 64 -6.59 12.33 -5.30
CA LEU A 64 -7.09 12.44 -3.94
C LEU A 64 -5.98 13.00 -3.05
N THR A 65 -6.29 14.01 -2.23
CA THR A 65 -5.31 14.71 -1.40
C THR A 65 -5.80 14.99 0.01
N THR A 66 -4.88 15.10 0.96
CA THR A 66 -5.16 15.59 2.30
C THR A 66 -3.98 16.36 2.88
N ASP A 67 -4.27 17.30 3.77
CA ASP A 67 -3.33 18.11 4.55
C ASP A 67 -3.59 18.07 6.07
N ARG A 68 -4.50 17.21 6.55
CA ARG A 68 -4.91 17.18 7.98
C ARG A 68 -4.67 15.85 8.71
N ASP A 69 -4.93 14.72 8.05
CA ASP A 69 -4.80 13.38 8.63
C ASP A 69 -4.34 12.39 7.54
N SER A 70 -4.39 11.07 7.80
CA SER A 70 -4.30 10.05 6.75
C SER A 70 -5.35 10.33 5.67
N LEU A 71 -5.00 10.12 4.40
CA LEU A 71 -5.94 10.28 3.29
C LEU A 71 -7.00 9.19 3.35
N ILE A 72 -6.57 7.97 3.63
CA ILE A 72 -7.43 6.82 3.87
C ILE A 72 -7.10 6.23 5.24
N HIS A 73 -8.13 6.06 6.06
CA HIS A 73 -8.08 5.24 7.26
C HIS A 73 -9.15 4.16 7.15
N SER A 74 -8.73 2.90 7.07
CA SER A 74 -9.63 1.76 6.85
C SER A 74 -9.66 0.82 8.04
N THR A 75 -10.87 0.42 8.41
CA THR A 75 -11.15 -0.75 9.26
C THR A 75 -12.05 -1.76 8.54
N ALA A 76 -12.24 -1.61 7.22
CA ALA A 76 -13.00 -2.54 6.41
C ALA A 76 -12.35 -3.93 6.39
N ARG A 77 -13.12 -4.98 6.12
CA ARG A 77 -12.55 -6.32 5.97
C ARG A 77 -11.76 -6.41 4.68
N ASN A 78 -12.27 -5.81 3.61
CA ASN A 78 -11.62 -5.75 2.30
C ASN A 78 -11.80 -4.38 1.66
N LEU A 79 -10.70 -3.67 1.44
CA LEU A 79 -10.66 -2.44 0.65
C LEU A 79 -9.87 -2.69 -0.63
N ILE A 80 -10.48 -2.40 -1.78
CA ILE A 80 -9.82 -2.47 -3.08
C ILE A 80 -9.69 -1.04 -3.63
N LEU A 81 -8.48 -0.65 -3.99
CA LEU A 81 -8.17 0.65 -4.58
C LEU A 81 -7.54 0.43 -5.96
N THR A 82 -8.05 1.09 -6.99
CA THR A 82 -7.55 0.88 -8.35
C THR A 82 -7.52 2.17 -9.15
N ASN A 83 -6.42 2.42 -9.86
CA ASN A 83 -6.29 3.53 -10.80
C ASN A 83 -6.49 4.91 -10.16
N LEU A 84 -5.84 5.16 -9.01
CA LEU A 84 -5.95 6.41 -8.24
C LEU A 84 -4.57 7.05 -8.04
N THR A 85 -4.55 8.37 -7.91
CA THR A 85 -3.38 9.12 -7.41
C THR A 85 -3.69 9.63 -6.00
N LEU A 86 -2.94 9.16 -5.00
CA LEU A 86 -3.19 9.38 -3.57
C LEU A 86 -2.02 10.17 -2.96
N LYS A 87 -2.26 11.42 -2.52
CA LYS A 87 -1.20 12.29 -2.00
C LYS A 87 -1.49 12.78 -0.59
N GLY A 88 -0.66 12.37 0.38
CA GLY A 88 -0.75 12.82 1.77
C GLY A 88 0.35 13.81 2.13
N LYS A 89 -0.02 15.01 2.56
CA LYS A 89 0.95 16.07 2.94
C LYS A 89 1.37 16.00 4.42
N VAL A 90 0.70 15.18 5.22
CA VAL A 90 0.91 15.09 6.68
C VAL A 90 2.06 14.13 6.98
N ARG A 91 3.25 14.66 7.27
CA ARG A 91 4.47 13.87 7.51
C ARG A 91 4.46 13.04 8.81
N THR A 92 3.44 13.19 9.65
CA THR A 92 3.28 12.46 10.91
C THR A 92 2.27 11.31 10.83
N GLN A 93 1.52 11.22 9.73
CA GLN A 93 0.50 10.19 9.49
C GLN A 93 0.81 9.47 8.18
N PRO A 94 0.45 8.18 8.04
CA PRO A 94 0.56 7.52 6.75
C PRO A 94 -0.44 8.10 5.72
N VAL A 95 -0.20 7.95 4.42
CA VAL A 95 -1.21 8.33 3.41
C VAL A 95 -2.40 7.36 3.48
N ILE A 96 -2.11 6.06 3.47
CA ILE A 96 -3.09 5.00 3.70
C ILE A 96 -2.76 4.29 5.03
N HIS A 97 -3.71 4.30 5.96
CA HIS A 97 -3.66 3.53 7.19
C HIS A 97 -4.68 2.39 7.16
N ILE A 98 -4.21 1.15 7.24
CA ILE A 98 -5.06 -0.05 7.38
C ILE A 98 -4.97 -0.55 8.83
N ALA A 99 -5.96 -0.18 9.63
CA ALA A 99 -6.00 -0.56 11.05
C ALA A 99 -6.49 -2.01 11.26
N SER A 100 -7.25 -2.54 10.31
CA SER A 100 -7.68 -3.95 10.29
C SER A 100 -8.05 -4.39 8.88
N GLY A 101 -8.10 -5.71 8.65
CA GLY A 101 -8.56 -6.28 7.39
C GLY A 101 -7.51 -6.22 6.29
N ASN A 102 -7.99 -6.12 5.05
CA ASN A 102 -7.18 -6.30 3.85
C ASN A 102 -7.19 -5.04 2.97
N LEU A 103 -6.04 -4.72 2.40
CA LEU A 103 -5.89 -3.76 1.31
C LEU A 103 -5.35 -4.47 0.07
N ASP A 104 -6.03 -4.27 -1.05
CA ASP A 104 -5.54 -4.60 -2.39
C ASP A 104 -5.49 -3.30 -3.21
N ILE A 105 -4.30 -2.79 -3.49
CA ILE A 105 -4.11 -1.57 -4.28
C ILE A 105 -3.40 -1.89 -5.59
N LYS A 106 -3.99 -1.45 -6.70
CA LYS A 106 -3.50 -1.72 -8.06
C LYS A 106 -3.44 -0.49 -8.93
N TYR A 107 -2.47 -0.44 -9.85
CA TYR A 107 -2.40 0.59 -10.91
C TYR A 107 -2.47 2.02 -10.37
N SER A 108 -1.93 2.27 -9.19
CA SER A 108 -2.13 3.51 -8.44
C SER A 108 -0.81 4.15 -8.03
N SER A 109 -0.84 5.47 -7.80
CA SER A 109 0.25 6.22 -7.17
C SER A 109 -0.08 6.54 -5.71
N VAL A 110 0.87 6.35 -4.81
CA VAL A 110 0.77 6.77 -3.40
C VAL A 110 2.01 7.56 -2.99
N GLU A 111 1.82 8.85 -2.71
CA GLU A 111 2.93 9.78 -2.47
C GLU A 111 2.78 10.49 -1.11
N GLY A 112 3.89 10.56 -0.37
CA GLY A 112 4.01 11.35 0.85
C GLY A 112 3.75 10.59 2.14
N GLY A 113 3.35 11.34 3.18
CA GLY A 113 3.08 10.82 4.51
C GLY A 113 4.32 10.43 5.33
N LYS A 114 4.08 10.08 6.59
CA LYS A 114 5.07 9.38 7.45
C LYS A 114 5.48 8.07 6.79
N TYR A 115 4.47 7.32 6.35
CA TYR A 115 4.60 6.18 5.44
C TYR A 115 3.61 6.37 4.29
N SER A 116 3.91 5.94 3.08
CA SER A 116 2.89 5.97 2.02
C SER A 116 1.75 4.99 2.35
N ILE A 117 2.10 3.78 2.80
CA ILE A 117 1.16 2.77 3.26
C ILE A 117 1.63 2.23 4.61
N ALA A 118 0.73 2.22 5.59
CA ALA A 118 0.97 1.58 6.89
C ALA A 118 -0.17 0.63 7.27
N SER A 119 0.18 -0.49 7.90
CA SER A 119 -0.80 -1.44 8.41
C SER A 119 -0.47 -1.95 9.81
N ASP A 120 -1.54 -2.23 10.56
CA ASP A 120 -1.48 -2.75 11.92
C ASP A 120 -1.49 -4.30 11.95
N ILE A 121 -1.45 -4.86 13.16
CA ILE A 121 -1.46 -6.30 13.43
C ILE A 121 -2.64 -7.02 12.76
N GLY A 122 -2.37 -8.20 12.22
CA GLY A 122 -3.42 -9.07 11.65
C GLY A 122 -3.92 -8.66 10.27
N THR A 123 -3.33 -7.64 9.65
CA THR A 123 -3.73 -7.14 8.32
C THR A 123 -3.14 -7.96 7.17
N ARG A 124 -3.67 -7.76 5.97
CA ARG A 124 -3.04 -8.21 4.71
C ARG A 124 -2.94 -7.07 3.72
N ILE A 125 -1.77 -6.87 3.13
CA ILE A 125 -1.51 -5.79 2.18
C ILE A 125 -1.00 -6.36 0.87
N SER A 126 -1.61 -5.98 -0.25
CA SER A 126 -1.15 -6.28 -1.60
C SER A 126 -0.99 -4.99 -2.39
N VAL A 127 0.20 -4.75 -2.93
CA VAL A 127 0.58 -3.59 -3.73
C VAL A 127 1.04 -4.08 -5.09
N THR A 128 0.25 -3.84 -6.15
CA THR A 128 0.51 -4.44 -7.47
C THR A 128 0.48 -3.40 -8.59
N SER A 129 1.53 -3.33 -9.42
CA SER A 129 1.60 -2.36 -10.51
C SER A 129 1.40 -0.92 -10.02
N CYS A 130 2.00 -0.60 -8.87
CA CYS A 130 1.86 0.69 -8.21
C CYS A 130 3.16 1.48 -8.23
N TYR A 131 3.01 2.79 -8.06
CA TYR A 131 4.07 3.72 -7.78
C TYR A 131 3.95 4.21 -6.34
N VAL A 132 4.98 4.04 -5.52
CA VAL A 132 4.96 4.44 -4.11
C VAL A 132 6.18 5.28 -3.81
N ALA A 133 5.99 6.55 -3.46
CA ALA A 133 7.11 7.48 -3.36
C ALA A 133 7.00 8.56 -2.27
N ASP A 134 8.11 9.26 -2.06
CA ASP A 134 8.21 10.52 -1.32
C ASP A 134 7.77 10.44 0.16
N SER A 135 7.91 9.26 0.78
CA SER A 135 7.57 9.01 2.17
C SER A 135 8.68 9.44 3.14
N GLU A 136 8.32 9.93 4.32
CA GLU A 136 9.29 10.43 5.32
C GLU A 136 10.08 9.31 6.03
N ARG A 137 9.43 8.21 6.43
CA ARG A 137 10.01 7.14 7.28
C ARG A 137 9.94 5.74 6.68
N GLY A 138 9.37 5.57 5.50
CA GLY A 138 9.30 4.29 4.79
C GLY A 138 8.13 4.27 3.82
N ALA A 139 8.26 3.62 2.67
CA ALA A 139 7.17 3.62 1.71
C ALA A 139 6.03 2.70 2.16
N VAL A 140 6.34 1.45 2.51
CA VAL A 140 5.38 0.48 3.07
C VAL A 140 5.85 0.02 4.45
N CYS A 141 4.98 0.11 5.47
CA CYS A 141 5.27 -0.32 6.83
C CYS A 141 4.18 -1.27 7.33
N ALA A 142 4.54 -2.50 7.67
CA ALA A 142 3.65 -3.51 8.20
C ALA A 142 4.24 -4.12 9.47
N LYS A 143 3.44 -4.16 10.53
CA LYS A 143 3.83 -4.74 11.83
C LYS A 143 2.87 -5.87 12.20
N ASN A 144 3.40 -7.07 12.39
CA ASN A 144 2.65 -8.28 12.73
C ASN A 144 1.49 -8.54 11.74
N ALA A 145 1.68 -8.23 10.46
CA ALA A 145 0.73 -8.53 9.40
C ALA A 145 0.73 -10.02 9.08
N LEU A 146 -0.41 -10.53 8.61
CA LEU A 146 -0.54 -11.92 8.16
C LEU A 146 0.11 -12.12 6.79
N ASP A 147 0.10 -11.09 5.94
CA ASP A 147 0.60 -11.18 4.56
C ASP A 147 0.95 -9.79 4.03
N VAL A 148 2.12 -9.66 3.41
CA VAL A 148 2.56 -8.45 2.72
C VAL A 148 3.08 -8.86 1.34
N ARG A 149 2.40 -8.42 0.30
CA ARG A 149 2.78 -8.69 -1.09
C ARG A 149 3.03 -7.40 -1.85
N MET A 150 4.16 -7.34 -2.54
CA MET A 150 4.50 -6.29 -3.47
C MET A 150 4.87 -6.95 -4.79
N ASP A 151 4.18 -6.57 -5.87
CA ASP A 151 4.41 -7.14 -7.19
C ASP A 151 4.42 -6.07 -8.27
N ASN A 152 5.38 -6.17 -9.21
CA ASN A 152 5.47 -5.28 -10.37
C ASN A 152 5.38 -3.78 -10.03
N SER A 153 5.96 -3.37 -8.90
CA SER A 153 5.79 -2.01 -8.36
C SER A 153 7.11 -1.27 -8.26
N LEU A 154 7.06 0.05 -8.41
CA LEU A 154 8.19 0.95 -8.21
C LEU A 154 8.04 1.67 -6.88
N ILE A 155 9.08 1.57 -6.05
CA ILE A 155 9.16 2.17 -4.73
C ILE A 155 10.39 3.07 -4.71
N GLU A 156 10.20 4.37 -4.48
CA GLU A 156 11.36 5.27 -4.52
C GLU A 156 11.28 6.52 -3.66
N ARG A 157 12.44 7.16 -3.47
CA ARG A 157 12.59 8.42 -2.71
C ARG A 157 11.97 8.34 -1.33
N SER A 158 12.34 7.29 -0.59
CA SER A 158 11.87 7.08 0.78
C SER A 158 12.95 7.51 1.78
N GLY A 159 12.60 8.42 2.69
CA GLY A 159 13.43 8.78 3.85
C GLY A 159 13.58 7.66 4.89
N GLY A 160 12.87 6.55 4.67
CA GLY A 160 13.02 5.27 5.36
C GLY A 160 13.30 4.11 4.40
N SER A 161 13.28 2.88 4.92
CA SER A 161 13.34 1.69 4.07
C SER A 161 12.14 1.61 3.13
N GLY A 162 12.32 1.09 1.91
CA GLY A 162 11.23 0.93 0.94
C GLY A 162 10.12 0.02 1.47
N LEU A 163 10.48 -1.09 2.10
CA LEU A 163 9.58 -1.93 2.88
C LEU A 163 10.12 -2.13 4.29
N ILE A 164 9.27 -1.96 5.30
CA ILE A 164 9.51 -2.33 6.70
C ILE A 164 8.45 -3.37 7.08
N ALA A 165 8.87 -4.62 7.23
CA ALA A 165 8.00 -5.74 7.58
C ALA A 165 8.50 -6.40 8.88
N GLU A 166 7.89 -6.05 10.00
CA GLU A 166 8.29 -6.51 11.33
C GLU A 166 7.31 -7.57 11.84
N GLY A 167 7.79 -8.76 12.16
CA GLY A 167 6.95 -9.83 12.74
C GLY A 167 5.85 -10.35 11.81
N CYS A 168 5.96 -10.12 10.49
CA CYS A 168 4.96 -10.55 9.53
C CYS A 168 5.04 -12.07 9.29
N GLN A 169 3.90 -12.72 9.05
CA GLN A 169 3.85 -14.17 8.80
C GLN A 169 4.30 -14.56 7.39
N GLU A 170 3.99 -13.72 6.40
CA GLU A 170 4.40 -13.90 5.01
C GLU A 170 4.73 -12.54 4.39
N VAL A 171 5.89 -12.46 3.74
CA VAL A 171 6.35 -11.28 3.00
C VAL A 171 6.87 -11.76 1.65
N ARG A 172 6.29 -11.26 0.56
CA ARG A 172 6.78 -11.51 -0.81
C ARG A 172 6.94 -10.22 -1.58
N VAL A 173 8.12 -10.03 -2.16
CA VAL A 173 8.43 -8.92 -3.05
C VAL A 173 8.90 -9.48 -4.38
N THR A 174 8.12 -9.27 -5.43
CA THR A 174 8.34 -9.87 -6.75
C THR A 174 8.33 -8.81 -7.84
N HIS A 175 9.23 -8.90 -8.82
CA HIS A 175 9.23 -8.01 -10.00
C HIS A 175 9.23 -6.51 -9.67
N CYS A 176 9.79 -6.13 -8.51
CA CYS A 176 9.76 -4.74 -8.07
C CYS A 176 11.07 -4.02 -8.41
N THR A 177 11.01 -2.70 -8.40
CA THR A 177 12.19 -1.83 -8.37
C THR A 177 12.13 -1.01 -7.11
N ILE A 178 13.18 -1.04 -6.30
CA ILE A 178 13.31 -0.17 -5.12
C ILE A 178 14.54 0.71 -5.30
N ASN A 179 14.31 2.02 -5.34
CA ASN A 179 15.31 3.01 -5.69
C ASN A 179 15.37 4.14 -4.66
N ASP A 180 16.56 4.65 -4.33
CA ASP A 180 16.72 5.85 -3.50
C ASP A 180 15.97 5.78 -2.16
N THR A 181 16.37 4.81 -1.33
CA THR A 181 15.81 4.58 0.01
C THR A 181 16.89 4.59 1.08
N THR A 182 16.51 4.98 2.31
CA THR A 182 17.44 5.07 3.44
C THR A 182 16.85 4.56 4.76
N PRO A 183 17.49 3.65 5.51
CA PRO A 183 18.81 3.07 5.25
C PRO A 183 18.79 1.87 4.28
N HIS A 184 17.66 1.16 4.15
CA HIS A 184 17.62 -0.13 3.44
C HIS A 184 16.60 -0.12 2.30
N ALA A 185 16.67 -1.08 1.37
CA ALA A 185 15.56 -1.26 0.42
C ALA A 185 14.41 -2.01 1.11
N ILE A 186 14.72 -3.13 1.77
CA ILE A 186 13.78 -3.94 2.55
C ILE A 186 14.37 -4.23 3.93
N GLU A 187 13.59 -3.96 4.97
CA GLU A 187 13.83 -4.41 6.33
C GLU A 187 12.77 -5.44 6.70
N CYS A 188 13.18 -6.68 6.88
CA CYS A 188 12.29 -7.75 7.32
C CYS A 188 12.82 -8.36 8.62
N SER A 189 11.94 -8.61 9.58
CA SER A 189 12.31 -9.29 10.82
C SER A 189 11.20 -10.21 11.32
N GLY A 190 11.57 -11.19 12.12
CA GLY A 190 10.68 -12.23 12.64
C GLY A 190 10.92 -13.58 11.97
N GLN A 191 9.94 -14.47 12.14
CA GLN A 191 10.06 -15.89 11.78
C GLN A 191 9.19 -16.32 10.59
N GLY A 192 8.35 -15.43 10.05
CA GLY A 192 7.48 -15.73 8.90
C GLY A 192 8.24 -15.96 7.61
N LEU A 193 7.57 -16.49 6.58
CA LEU A 193 8.16 -16.63 5.25
C LEU A 193 8.57 -15.24 4.73
N PHE A 194 9.77 -15.13 4.17
CA PHE A 194 10.21 -13.93 3.48
C PHE A 194 10.89 -14.28 2.16
N GLU A 195 10.33 -13.78 1.07
CA GLU A 195 10.83 -14.01 -0.29
C GLU A 195 10.98 -12.71 -1.06
N VAL A 196 12.09 -12.61 -1.77
CA VAL A 196 12.36 -11.56 -2.75
C VAL A 196 12.82 -12.20 -4.03
N VAL A 197 12.12 -11.93 -5.13
CA VAL A 197 12.38 -12.54 -6.44
C VAL A 197 12.31 -11.48 -7.52
N ASP A 198 13.23 -11.53 -8.49
CA ASP A 198 13.25 -10.65 -9.66
C ASP A 198 13.08 -9.16 -9.31
N THR A 199 13.69 -8.74 -8.19
CA THR A 199 13.60 -7.38 -7.68
C THR A 199 14.92 -6.66 -7.85
N GLU A 200 14.85 -5.42 -8.36
CA GLU A 200 16.00 -4.58 -8.66
C GLU A 200 16.17 -3.52 -7.56
N PHE A 201 17.41 -3.28 -7.15
CA PHE A 201 17.76 -2.35 -6.09
C PHE A 201 18.79 -1.34 -6.56
N THR A 202 18.45 -0.05 -6.53
CA THR A 202 19.36 1.03 -6.96
C THR A 202 19.45 2.14 -5.91
N SER A 203 20.62 2.77 -5.79
CA SER A 203 20.80 3.93 -4.89
C SER A 203 20.39 3.67 -3.43
N ILE A 204 20.73 2.48 -2.91
CA ILE A 204 20.41 2.09 -1.53
C ILE A 204 21.56 2.52 -0.61
N SER A 205 21.25 3.30 0.42
CA SER A 205 22.29 3.92 1.26
C SER A 205 23.08 2.94 2.16
N HIS A 206 22.50 1.80 2.54
CA HIS A 206 23.20 0.82 3.38
C HIS A 206 23.07 -0.63 2.91
N ALA A 207 21.88 -1.24 2.99
CA ALA A 207 21.69 -2.64 2.62
C ALA A 207 20.45 -2.81 1.74
N GLN A 208 20.57 -3.59 0.68
CA GLN A 208 19.45 -3.93 -0.19
C GLN A 208 18.37 -4.68 0.61
N ILE A 209 18.74 -5.77 1.28
CA ILE A 209 17.88 -6.46 2.25
C ILE A 209 18.59 -6.52 3.60
N LEU A 210 17.89 -6.11 4.65
CA LEU A 210 18.19 -6.41 6.04
C LEU A 210 17.17 -7.44 6.54
N ASP A 211 17.59 -8.70 6.70
CA ASP A 211 16.75 -9.74 7.30
C ASP A 211 17.24 -10.05 8.71
N ASN A 212 16.36 -9.90 9.71
CA ASN A 212 16.66 -10.14 11.12
C ASN A 212 17.96 -9.47 11.56
N PHE A 213 18.08 -8.18 11.23
CA PHE A 213 19.21 -7.31 11.55
C PHE A 213 20.54 -7.71 10.89
N LYS A 214 20.51 -8.60 9.88
CA LYS A 214 21.67 -9.03 9.13
C LYS A 214 21.53 -8.64 7.65
N PRO A 215 22.51 -7.95 7.07
CA PRO A 215 22.52 -7.71 5.63
C PRO A 215 22.56 -9.03 4.86
N VAL A 216 21.68 -9.17 3.88
CA VAL A 216 21.73 -10.28 2.91
C VAL A 216 22.76 -9.93 1.83
N LYS A 217 23.56 -10.92 1.45
CA LYS A 217 24.50 -10.81 0.32
C LYS A 217 23.89 -11.51 -0.89
N PHE A 218 24.00 -10.88 -2.05
CA PHE A 218 23.61 -11.48 -3.32
C PHE A 218 24.85 -11.89 -4.10
N ASP A 219 24.72 -12.97 -4.87
CA ASP A 219 25.78 -13.43 -5.78
C ASP A 219 25.72 -12.73 -7.15
N ASN A 220 24.68 -11.92 -7.41
CA ASN A 220 24.45 -11.28 -8.70
C ASN A 220 23.84 -9.88 -8.53
N ASP A 221 24.38 -8.88 -9.23
CA ASP A 221 24.16 -7.46 -8.97
C ASP A 221 22.89 -6.88 -9.61
N GLU A 222 22.22 -7.61 -10.52
CA GLU A 222 21.11 -7.06 -11.31
C GLU A 222 19.73 -7.42 -10.77
N ARG A 223 19.51 -8.65 -10.29
CA ARG A 223 18.20 -9.10 -9.77
C ARG A 223 18.33 -9.98 -8.55
N ALA A 224 17.61 -9.61 -7.50
CA ALA A 224 17.62 -10.33 -6.25
C ALA A 224 16.81 -11.62 -6.29
N TRP A 225 17.41 -12.68 -5.77
CA TRP A 225 16.72 -13.90 -5.36
C TRP A 225 17.08 -14.20 -3.90
N TYR A 226 16.09 -14.20 -3.02
CA TYR A 226 16.26 -14.48 -1.60
C TYR A 226 15.02 -15.19 -1.03
N THR A 227 15.25 -16.17 -0.16
CA THR A 227 14.19 -16.84 0.58
C THR A 227 14.67 -17.16 1.99
N ARG A 228 13.97 -16.63 2.99
CA ARG A 228 13.96 -17.16 4.35
C ARG A 228 12.68 -17.97 4.51
N LYS A 229 12.84 -19.28 4.73
CA LYS A 229 11.71 -20.15 5.06
C LYS A 229 11.15 -19.76 6.42
N GLN A 230 9.87 -20.01 6.62
CA GLN A 230 9.30 -19.95 7.96
C GLN A 230 10.05 -20.95 8.84
N ASP A 231 10.55 -20.50 9.98
CA ASP A 231 11.08 -21.41 10.98
C ASP A 231 9.87 -22.25 11.44
N SER A 232 9.80 -23.49 10.97
CA SER A 232 8.98 -24.48 11.63
C SER A 232 9.59 -24.63 13.02
N GLU A 233 8.90 -24.17 14.07
CA GLU A 233 9.29 -24.63 15.38
C GLU A 233 9.36 -26.15 15.34
N ALA A 234 10.57 -26.66 15.59
CA ALA A 234 10.82 -28.00 16.03
C ALA A 234 9.85 -28.27 17.19
N GLY A 235 9.00 -29.28 17.02
CA GLY A 235 7.75 -29.36 17.77
C GLY A 235 7.88 -29.64 19.27
N ALA A 236 6.75 -29.45 19.94
CA ALA A 236 6.16 -30.28 20.98
C ALA A 236 4.80 -29.69 21.37
#